data_AF-A0A1W9ZBP4-F1
#
_entry.id   AF-A0A1W9ZBP4-F1
#
_cell.length_a   1.000
_cell.length_b   1.000
_cell.length_c   1.000
_cell.angle_alpha   90.00
_cell.angle_beta   90.00
_cell.angle_gamma   90.00
#
_symmetry.space_group_name_H-M   'P 1'
#
loop_
_entity.id
_entity.type
_entity.pdbx_description
1 polymer ?
#
loop_
_entity_poly.entity_id
_entity_poly.type
_entity_poly.pdbx_seq_one_letter_code
_entity_poly.pdbx_strand_id
1 'polypeptide(L)'
;MNLDETDLAVLTYLLDDGKMTNRELAQRIGISESAVSVRLRKLIKGGILVFSAVFDWEIAGFEWFVICRIKTRVRTPRLVCNDIVQMPQCDAATVVLGSHDIIAYFLATDRAELDLITNRLSAIEGIAKLDIDLATDTRVNRNGRQLFLALDVPPIRLPSPKIDLDDLDVEILQALVEDGRQSSRNIARAFNVSEGTVRARITRMTQTGLMRVEAMVEPVALGMAGVIASVSVSADRSRLETIVKELVTLPNIVFAARCLGNCDLQLTVIAADPRELMDFVGSTVQSVDGVSATDTLLFVDVVRFSPYMKRLNDYNEKSATR
;
A
#
# COMPACT_ATOMS: atom_id res chain seq x y z
N MET A 1 20.37 -10.68 0.45
CA MET A 1 21.07 -10.59 1.75
C MET A 1 20.60 -11.78 2.57
N ASN A 2 21.48 -12.55 3.22
CA ASN A 2 21.01 -13.62 4.11
C ASN A 2 20.67 -13.00 5.48
N LEU A 3 19.40 -13.05 5.87
CA LEU A 3 18.94 -12.60 7.19
C LEU A 3 19.12 -13.75 8.18
N ASP A 4 19.72 -13.47 9.33
CA ASP A 4 19.78 -14.45 10.42
C ASP A 4 18.55 -14.36 11.34
N GLU A 5 18.41 -15.31 12.26
CA GLU A 5 17.28 -15.35 13.20
C GLU A 5 17.16 -14.08 14.05
N THR A 6 18.28 -13.40 14.33
CA THR A 6 18.28 -12.15 15.10
C THR A 6 17.77 -10.98 14.25
N ASP A 7 18.18 -10.89 12.98
CA ASP A 7 17.67 -9.92 12.03
C ASP A 7 16.15 -10.09 11.87
N LEU A 8 15.65 -11.33 11.75
CA LEU A 8 14.22 -11.63 11.71
C LEU A 8 13.50 -11.21 13.01
N ALA A 9 14.07 -11.49 14.18
CA ALA A 9 13.49 -11.07 15.46
C ALA A 9 13.38 -9.54 15.59
N VAL A 10 14.42 -8.80 15.16
CA VAL A 10 14.39 -7.32 15.12
C VAL A 10 13.24 -6.83 14.23
N LEU A 11 13.09 -7.42 13.04
CA LEU A 11 12.02 -7.07 12.10
C LEU A 11 10.64 -7.37 12.70
N THR A 12 10.43 -8.56 13.26
CA THR A 12 9.16 -8.94 13.88
C THR A 12 8.73 -7.96 14.99
N TYR A 13 9.64 -7.58 15.88
CA TYR A 13 9.30 -6.63 16.94
C TYR A 13 9.02 -5.21 16.42
N LEU A 14 9.76 -4.75 15.41
CA LEU A 14 9.54 -3.43 14.82
C LEU A 14 8.29 -3.36 13.92
N LEU A 15 7.91 -4.47 13.30
CA LEU A 15 6.63 -4.61 12.63
C LEU A 15 5.47 -4.71 13.63
N ASP A 16 5.71 -4.92 14.91
CA ASP A 16 4.70 -4.84 15.97
C ASP A 16 4.60 -3.46 16.59
N ASP A 17 5.76 -2.89 16.91
CA ASP A 17 5.88 -1.53 17.38
C ASP A 17 7.06 -0.84 16.70
N GLY A 18 6.77 -0.07 15.65
CA GLY A 18 7.78 0.68 14.90
C GLY A 18 8.49 1.75 15.74
N LYS A 19 7.94 2.12 16.91
CA LYS A 19 8.53 3.09 17.84
C LYS A 19 9.49 2.46 18.84
N MET A 20 9.56 1.11 18.90
CA MET A 20 10.40 0.41 19.86
C MET A 20 11.85 0.92 19.79
N THR A 21 12.41 1.15 20.97
CA THR A 21 13.77 1.66 21.12
C THR A 21 14.80 0.53 20.99
N ASN A 22 16.04 0.89 20.67
CA ASN A 22 17.13 -0.09 20.62
C ASN A 22 17.32 -0.82 21.96
N ARG A 23 17.06 -0.13 23.07
CA ARG A 23 17.10 -0.69 24.43
C ARG A 23 16.04 -1.76 24.65
N GLU A 24 14.80 -1.49 24.28
CA GLU A 24 13.71 -2.45 24.41
C GLU A 24 13.92 -3.67 23.51
N LEU A 25 14.35 -3.46 22.26
CA LEU A 25 14.72 -4.55 21.34
C LEU A 25 15.85 -5.41 21.92
N ALA A 26 16.91 -4.78 22.42
CA ALA A 26 18.05 -5.46 23.03
C ALA A 26 17.61 -6.36 24.20
N GLN A 27 16.75 -5.83 25.08
CA GLN A 27 16.21 -6.56 26.21
C GLN A 27 15.33 -7.75 25.79
N ARG A 28 14.47 -7.57 24.79
CA ARG A 28 13.56 -8.65 24.31
C ARG A 28 14.30 -9.76 23.56
N ILE A 29 15.33 -9.41 22.81
CA ILE A 29 16.10 -10.35 21.98
C ILE A 29 17.23 -11.01 22.78
N GLY A 30 17.72 -10.37 23.85
CA GLY A 30 18.83 -10.87 24.65
C GLY A 30 20.21 -10.53 24.07
N ILE A 31 20.35 -9.36 23.43
CA ILE A 31 21.61 -8.86 22.86
C ILE A 31 21.91 -7.43 23.34
N SER A 32 23.08 -6.88 23.02
CA SER A 32 23.41 -5.48 23.37
C SER A 32 22.69 -4.46 22.48
N GLU A 33 22.46 -3.24 22.99
CA GLU A 33 21.92 -2.13 22.18
C GLU A 33 22.79 -1.79 20.97
N SER A 34 24.11 -1.93 21.11
CA SER A 34 25.06 -1.75 20.01
C SER A 34 24.88 -2.79 18.91
N ALA A 35 24.60 -4.05 19.27
CA ALA A 35 24.31 -5.12 18.31
C ALA A 35 23.00 -4.85 17.56
N VAL A 36 21.93 -4.43 18.26
CA VAL A 36 20.68 -3.98 17.63
C VAL A 36 20.95 -2.82 16.66
N SER A 37 21.69 -1.81 17.10
CA SER A 37 22.01 -0.63 16.27
C SER A 37 22.73 -1.00 14.98
N VAL A 38 23.70 -1.91 15.03
CA VAL A 38 24.43 -2.40 13.85
C VAL A 38 23.50 -3.13 12.89
N ARG A 39 22.65 -4.03 13.40
CA ARG A 39 21.69 -4.79 12.59
C ARG A 39 20.65 -3.88 11.95
N LEU A 40 20.06 -2.97 12.72
CA LEU A 40 19.08 -2.01 12.22
C LEU A 40 19.65 -1.16 11.09
N ARG A 41 20.89 -0.66 11.25
CA ARG A 41 21.59 0.09 10.20
C ARG A 41 21.81 -0.75 8.93
N LYS A 42 22.15 -2.03 9.08
CA LYS A 42 22.31 -2.97 7.96
C LYS A 42 20.98 -3.18 7.23
N LEU A 43 19.89 -3.40 7.96
CA LEU A 43 18.54 -3.61 7.40
C LEU A 43 18.03 -2.37 6.65
N ILE A 44 18.20 -1.18 7.24
CA ILE A 44 17.82 0.10 6.61
C ILE A 44 18.66 0.38 5.37
N LYS A 45 20.00 0.29 5.48
CA LYS A 45 20.89 0.52 4.34
C LYS A 45 20.66 -0.49 3.21
N GLY A 46 20.23 -1.70 3.54
CA GLY A 46 19.88 -2.74 2.57
C GLY A 46 18.52 -2.54 1.91
N GLY A 47 17.73 -1.54 2.32
CA GLY A 47 16.36 -1.34 1.83
C GLY A 47 15.35 -2.39 2.30
N ILE A 48 15.72 -3.23 3.27
CA ILE A 48 14.89 -4.32 3.77
C ILE A 48 13.86 -3.80 4.78
N LEU A 49 14.24 -2.79 5.56
CA LEU A 49 13.39 -2.13 6.53
C LEU A 49 13.43 -0.63 6.31
N VAL A 50 12.26 -0.01 6.25
CA VAL A 50 12.12 1.43 6.23
C VAL A 50 11.13 1.86 7.30
N PHE A 51 11.30 3.08 7.79
CA PHE A 51 10.29 3.75 8.58
C PHE A 51 9.86 4.95 7.77
N SER A 52 8.58 5.06 7.47
CA SER A 52 8.10 6.12 6.61
C SER A 52 6.65 6.46 6.96
N ALA A 53 6.27 7.71 6.71
CA ALA A 53 4.88 8.11 6.82
C ALA A 53 4.07 7.51 5.66
N VAL A 54 2.98 6.85 6.02
CA VAL A 54 1.89 6.48 5.11
C VAL A 54 0.75 7.46 5.33
N PHE A 55 0.01 7.73 4.25
CA PHE A 55 -1.05 8.71 4.18
C PHE A 55 -2.38 8.05 3.86
N ASP A 56 -3.42 8.59 4.47
CA ASP A 56 -4.77 8.26 4.12
C ASP A 56 -5.21 8.99 2.86
N TRP A 57 -5.40 8.26 1.76
CA TRP A 57 -5.73 8.86 0.46
C TRP A 57 -7.04 9.67 0.50
N GLU A 58 -8.03 9.23 1.28
CA GLU A 58 -9.33 9.88 1.35
C GLU A 58 -9.23 11.19 2.15
N ILE A 59 -8.48 11.18 3.26
CA ILE A 59 -8.22 12.38 4.07
C ILE A 59 -7.25 13.32 3.36
N ALA A 60 -6.35 12.82 2.50
CA ALA A 60 -5.50 13.63 1.62
C ALA A 60 -6.31 14.41 0.56
N GLY A 61 -7.57 14.04 0.32
CA GLY A 61 -8.48 14.79 -0.55
C GLY A 61 -8.77 14.12 -1.89
N PHE A 62 -8.45 12.84 -2.06
CA PHE A 62 -8.90 12.08 -3.22
C PHE A 62 -10.31 11.53 -3.00
N GLU A 63 -11.14 11.59 -4.03
CA GLU A 63 -12.52 11.08 -3.99
C GLU A 63 -12.65 9.68 -4.58
N TRP A 64 -11.81 9.35 -5.58
CA TRP A 64 -11.94 8.11 -6.34
C TRP A 64 -10.64 7.31 -6.33
N PHE A 65 -10.76 6.03 -5.98
CA PHE A 65 -9.73 5.03 -6.17
C PHE A 65 -10.13 4.16 -7.37
N VAL A 66 -9.36 4.25 -8.45
CA VAL A 66 -9.70 3.65 -9.75
C VAL A 66 -8.77 2.48 -10.03
N ILE A 67 -9.34 1.35 -10.42
CA ILE A 67 -8.62 0.12 -10.75
C ILE A 67 -8.83 -0.16 -12.22
N CYS A 68 -7.75 -0.19 -12.99
CA CYS A 68 -7.77 -0.40 -14.43
C CYS A 68 -7.06 -1.71 -14.76
N ARG A 69 -7.80 -2.68 -15.31
CA ARG A 69 -7.24 -3.88 -15.94
C ARG A 69 -7.17 -3.65 -17.44
N ILE A 70 -5.99 -3.84 -18.01
CA ILE A 70 -5.68 -3.40 -19.37
C ILE A 70 -5.18 -4.59 -20.18
N LYS A 71 -5.84 -4.82 -21.32
CA LYS A 71 -5.33 -5.72 -22.36
C LYS A 71 -4.58 -4.90 -23.39
N THR A 72 -3.42 -5.38 -23.76
CA THR A 72 -2.56 -4.74 -24.75
C THR A 72 -2.65 -5.42 -26.10
N ARG A 73 -2.26 -4.69 -27.15
CA ARG A 73 -2.10 -5.16 -28.53
C ARG A 73 -0.95 -4.41 -29.15
N VAL A 74 -0.32 -5.00 -30.17
CA VAL A 74 0.73 -4.36 -31.01
C VAL A 74 2.01 -4.01 -30.24
N ARG A 75 1.92 -3.19 -29.20
CA ARG A 75 3.00 -2.81 -28.29
C ARG A 75 3.10 -3.79 -27.13
N THR A 76 4.31 -3.94 -26.58
CA THR A 76 4.53 -4.79 -25.41
C THR A 76 3.89 -4.17 -24.15
N PRO A 77 3.44 -4.98 -23.19
CA PRO A 77 2.87 -4.48 -21.94
C PRO A 77 3.76 -3.50 -21.20
N ARG A 78 5.08 -3.75 -21.16
CA ARG A 78 6.04 -2.85 -20.49
C ARG A 78 6.07 -1.45 -21.10
N LEU A 79 6.02 -1.34 -22.43
CA LEU A 79 6.03 -0.03 -23.10
C LEU A 79 4.73 0.75 -22.86
N VAL A 80 3.59 0.07 -22.91
CA VAL A 80 2.29 0.68 -22.57
C VAL A 80 2.28 1.11 -21.09
N CYS A 81 2.81 0.28 -20.19
CA CYS A 81 2.92 0.59 -18.77
C CYS A 81 3.81 1.81 -18.50
N ASN A 82 4.92 1.97 -19.24
CA ASN A 82 5.78 3.15 -19.14
C ASN A 82 5.03 4.45 -19.48
N ASP A 83 4.09 4.43 -20.43
CA ASP A 83 3.25 5.59 -20.78
C ASP A 83 2.20 5.86 -19.68
N ILE A 84 1.62 4.80 -19.12
CA ILE A 84 0.65 4.90 -18.02
C ILE A 84 1.26 5.58 -16.79
N VAL A 85 2.49 5.20 -16.40
CA VAL A 85 3.15 5.80 -15.24
C VAL A 85 3.55 7.27 -15.48
N GLN A 86 3.53 7.79 -16.71
CA GLN A 86 3.67 9.24 -16.92
C GLN A 86 2.43 10.04 -16.50
N MET A 87 1.34 9.38 -16.12
CA MET A 87 0.15 10.04 -15.59
C MET A 87 0.35 10.38 -14.09
N PRO A 88 0.19 11.66 -13.68
CA PRO A 88 0.30 12.05 -12.26
C PRO A 88 -0.70 11.37 -11.32
N GLN A 89 -1.78 10.83 -11.89
CA GLN A 89 -2.81 10.08 -11.18
C GLN A 89 -2.41 8.63 -10.90
N CYS A 90 -1.44 8.08 -11.62
CA CYS A 90 -1.03 6.68 -11.52
C CYS A 90 -0.22 6.47 -10.24
N ASP A 91 -0.81 5.78 -9.28
CA ASP A 91 -0.22 5.46 -7.99
C ASP A 91 0.56 4.13 -8.04
N ALA A 92 0.06 3.16 -8.82
CA ALA A 92 0.77 1.91 -9.09
C ALA A 92 0.42 1.36 -10.48
N ALA A 93 1.38 0.72 -11.14
CA ALA A 93 1.17 0.01 -12.40
C ALA A 93 2.16 -1.15 -12.55
N THR A 94 1.65 -2.31 -12.95
CA THR A 94 2.44 -3.53 -13.09
C THR A 94 1.98 -4.33 -14.30
N VAL A 95 2.95 -4.89 -15.01
CA VAL A 95 2.70 -5.95 -16.00
C VAL A 95 2.34 -7.21 -15.24
N VAL A 96 1.29 -7.88 -15.71
CA VAL A 96 0.75 -9.09 -15.09
C VAL A 96 0.59 -10.21 -16.12
N LEU A 97 0.52 -11.45 -15.62
CA LEU A 97 0.16 -12.63 -16.38
C LEU A 97 -1.25 -13.07 -15.99
N GLY A 98 -2.14 -13.21 -16.97
CA GLY A 98 -3.50 -13.70 -16.79
C GLY A 98 -4.44 -13.26 -17.90
N SER A 99 -5.69 -12.97 -17.56
CA SER A 99 -6.71 -12.49 -18.52
C SER A 99 -6.32 -11.14 -19.15
N HIS A 100 -5.64 -10.28 -18.37
CA HIS A 100 -5.12 -8.97 -18.76
C HIS A 100 -3.59 -8.94 -18.69
N ASP A 101 -2.98 -7.92 -19.29
CA ASP A 101 -1.52 -7.83 -19.37
C ASP A 101 -0.94 -6.76 -18.44
N ILE A 102 -1.77 -5.80 -17.99
CA ILE A 102 -1.40 -4.74 -17.05
C ILE A 102 -2.55 -4.55 -16.05
N ILE A 103 -2.21 -4.33 -14.79
CA ILE A 103 -3.13 -3.71 -13.81
C ILE A 103 -2.51 -2.40 -13.33
N ALA A 104 -3.33 -1.36 -13.25
CA ALA A 104 -2.93 -0.03 -12.79
C ALA A 104 -3.97 0.55 -11.83
N TYR A 105 -3.49 1.31 -10.85
CA TYR A 105 -4.26 1.93 -9.79
C TYR A 105 -4.06 3.45 -9.87
N PHE A 106 -5.17 4.19 -9.80
CA PHE A 106 -5.16 5.65 -9.87
C PHE A 106 -5.95 6.27 -8.73
N LEU A 107 -5.52 7.46 -8.34
CA LEU A 107 -6.24 8.33 -7.41
C LEU A 107 -6.71 9.58 -8.16
N ALA A 108 -8.00 9.90 -8.05
CA ALA A 108 -8.62 11.09 -8.64
C ALA A 108 -9.33 11.94 -7.59
N THR A 109 -9.24 13.26 -7.74
CA THR A 109 -9.81 14.25 -6.83
C THR A 109 -11.29 14.48 -7.04
N ASP A 110 -11.76 14.32 -8.27
CA ASP A 110 -13.13 14.62 -8.65
C ASP A 110 -13.48 13.88 -9.95
N ARG A 111 -14.71 14.10 -10.41
CA ARG A 111 -15.20 13.54 -11.67
C ARG A 111 -14.39 14.00 -12.89
N ALA A 112 -13.90 15.23 -12.93
CA ALA A 112 -13.17 15.74 -14.09
C ALA A 112 -11.80 15.06 -14.21
N GLU A 113 -11.12 14.80 -13.10
CA GLU A 113 -9.88 14.02 -13.10
C GLU A 113 -10.13 12.54 -13.46
N LEU A 114 -11.25 11.96 -13.03
CA LEU A 114 -11.65 10.61 -13.46
C LEU A 114 -11.87 10.54 -14.99
N ASP A 115 -12.58 11.52 -15.56
CA ASP A 115 -12.78 11.62 -17.01
C ASP A 115 -11.43 11.80 -17.74
N LEU A 116 -10.51 12.59 -17.18
CA LEU A 116 -9.16 12.75 -17.71
C LEU A 116 -8.38 11.44 -17.71
N ILE A 117 -8.41 10.66 -16.63
CA ILE A 117 -7.76 9.34 -16.56
C ILE A 117 -8.28 8.44 -17.67
N THR A 118 -9.60 8.31 -17.77
CA THR A 118 -10.26 7.43 -18.74
C THR A 118 -9.92 7.81 -20.18
N ASN A 119 -9.97 9.11 -20.50
CA ASN A 119 -9.64 9.63 -21.83
C ASN A 119 -8.17 9.44 -22.18
N ARG A 120 -7.26 9.73 -21.24
CA ARG A 120 -5.82 9.54 -21.45
C ARG A 120 -5.47 8.08 -21.67
N LEU A 121 -5.99 7.17 -20.85
CA LEU A 121 -5.79 5.73 -21.03
C LEU A 121 -6.28 5.28 -22.41
N SER A 122 -7.50 5.68 -22.80
CA SER A 122 -8.07 5.31 -24.09
C SER A 122 -7.25 5.83 -25.29
N ALA A 123 -6.47 6.90 -25.11
CA ALA A 123 -5.60 7.47 -26.12
C ALA A 123 -4.20 6.83 -26.19
N ILE A 124 -3.81 5.99 -25.21
CA ILE A 124 -2.50 5.32 -25.24
C ILE A 124 -2.50 4.28 -26.36
N GLU A 125 -1.62 4.48 -27.34
CA GLU A 125 -1.39 3.50 -28.39
C GLU A 125 -0.97 2.16 -27.78
N GLY A 126 -1.57 1.07 -28.26
CA GLY A 126 -1.29 -0.28 -27.79
C GLY A 126 -2.25 -0.80 -26.73
N ILE A 127 -3.17 0.03 -26.21
CA ILE A 127 -4.30 -0.47 -25.43
C ILE A 127 -5.34 -1.08 -26.38
N ALA A 128 -5.78 -2.30 -26.06
CA ALA A 128 -6.77 -3.08 -26.80
C ALA A 128 -8.12 -3.06 -26.11
N LYS A 129 -8.12 -3.23 -24.79
CA LYS A 129 -9.30 -3.27 -23.92
C LYS A 129 -8.94 -2.64 -22.58
N LEU A 130 -9.92 -1.94 -22.00
CA LEU A 130 -9.81 -1.30 -20.71
C LEU A 130 -11.04 -1.68 -19.88
N ASP A 131 -10.82 -2.43 -18.80
CA ASP A 131 -11.83 -2.74 -17.79
C ASP A 131 -11.54 -1.84 -16.58
N ILE A 132 -12.45 -0.90 -16.29
CA ILE A 132 -12.32 0.07 -15.20
C ILE A 132 -13.31 -0.27 -14.08
N ASP A 133 -12.82 -0.27 -12.86
CA ASP A 133 -13.59 -0.46 -11.64
C ASP A 133 -13.33 0.70 -10.68
N LEU A 134 -14.39 1.23 -10.08
CA LEU A 134 -14.29 2.26 -9.05
C LEU A 134 -14.38 1.60 -7.68
N ALA A 135 -13.35 1.76 -6.86
CA ALA A 135 -13.38 1.27 -5.50
C ALA A 135 -14.18 2.22 -4.60
N THR A 136 -15.27 1.72 -4.02
CA THR A 136 -16.13 2.47 -3.09
C THR A 136 -15.65 2.38 -1.64
N ASP A 137 -14.88 1.34 -1.32
CA ASP A 137 -14.24 1.14 -0.03
C ASP A 137 -12.93 0.38 -0.26
N THR A 138 -11.89 0.73 0.48
CA THR A 138 -10.59 0.03 0.44
C THR A 138 -10.15 -0.34 1.84
N ARG A 139 -9.60 -1.54 1.98
CA ARG A 139 -9.12 -2.11 3.23
C ARG A 139 -7.69 -2.58 3.03
N VAL A 140 -6.84 -2.29 4.01
CA VAL A 140 -5.45 -2.75 4.05
C VAL A 140 -5.26 -3.43 5.39
N ASN A 141 -4.95 -4.72 5.38
CA ASN A 141 -4.63 -5.44 6.60
C ASN A 141 -3.25 -5.01 7.13
N ARG A 142 -2.83 -5.55 8.28
CA ARG A 142 -1.53 -5.23 8.88
C ARG A 142 -0.36 -5.50 7.92
N ASN A 143 -0.34 -6.67 7.28
CA ASN A 143 0.72 -7.05 6.35
C ASN A 143 0.80 -6.10 5.15
N GLY A 144 -0.34 -5.65 4.62
CA GLY A 144 -0.38 -4.70 3.50
C GLY A 144 0.07 -3.30 3.88
N ARG A 145 -0.20 -2.85 5.12
CA ARG A 145 0.36 -1.59 5.62
C ARG A 145 1.87 -1.64 5.75
N GLN A 146 2.40 -2.82 6.06
CA GLN A 146 3.82 -3.08 6.27
C GLN A 146 4.57 -3.45 5.00
N LEU A 147 3.88 -3.68 3.88
CA LEU A 147 4.53 -3.96 2.60
C LEU A 147 5.16 -2.69 2.05
N PHE A 148 6.48 -2.73 1.87
CA PHE A 148 7.26 -1.69 1.20
C PHE A 148 7.69 -2.16 -0.19
N LEU A 149 7.09 -1.54 -1.21
CA LEU A 149 7.51 -1.69 -2.59
C LEU A 149 7.57 -0.28 -3.18
N ALA A 150 8.70 0.42 -2.99
CA ALA A 150 8.90 1.75 -3.57
C ALA A 150 9.57 1.64 -4.94
N LEU A 151 8.79 1.77 -6.00
CA LEU A 151 9.29 1.75 -7.38
C LEU A 151 8.69 2.94 -8.12
N ASP A 152 9.54 3.78 -8.72
CA ASP A 152 9.14 4.99 -9.46
C ASP A 152 8.06 5.80 -8.71
N VAL A 153 8.30 6.06 -7.42
CA VAL A 153 7.27 6.60 -6.53
C VAL A 153 6.91 8.02 -6.95
N PRO A 154 5.62 8.32 -7.21
CA PRO A 154 5.20 9.66 -7.59
C PRO A 154 5.36 10.64 -6.42
N PRO A 155 5.50 11.96 -6.68
CA PRO A 155 5.44 12.97 -5.63
C PRO A 155 4.15 12.85 -4.81
N ILE A 156 4.25 13.15 -3.52
CA ILE A 156 3.10 13.16 -2.62
C ILE A 156 2.12 14.23 -3.09
N ARG A 157 0.86 13.84 -3.25
CA ARG A 157 -0.24 14.71 -3.64
C ARG A 157 -1.23 14.84 -2.48
N LEU A 158 -1.48 16.08 -2.07
CA LEU A 158 -2.46 16.46 -1.06
C LEU A 158 -3.42 17.49 -1.67
N PRO A 159 -4.29 17.07 -2.62
CA PRO A 159 -5.03 17.98 -3.48
C PRO A 159 -6.02 18.88 -2.74
N SER A 160 -6.71 18.35 -1.73
CA SER A 160 -7.70 19.08 -0.92
C SER A 160 -7.90 18.32 0.39
N PRO A 161 -6.87 18.29 1.26
CA PRO A 161 -6.92 17.50 2.48
C PRO A 161 -8.13 17.91 3.33
N LYS A 162 -8.81 16.90 3.91
CA LYS A 162 -9.96 17.12 4.81
C LYS A 162 -9.57 17.78 6.14
N ILE A 163 -8.29 18.09 6.31
CA ILE A 163 -7.73 18.85 7.43
C ILE A 163 -6.95 20.04 6.90
N ASP A 164 -6.96 21.12 7.65
CA ASP A 164 -6.18 22.32 7.30
C ASP A 164 -4.69 22.02 7.39
N LEU A 165 -3.97 22.17 6.28
CA LEU A 165 -2.52 21.97 6.19
C LEU A 165 -1.89 23.24 5.64
N ASP A 166 -0.78 23.66 6.26
CA ASP A 166 0.09 24.69 5.70
C ASP A 166 1.38 24.09 5.11
N ASP A 167 2.21 24.95 4.52
CA ASP A 167 3.46 24.56 3.88
C ASP A 167 4.39 23.80 4.85
N LEU A 168 4.43 24.20 6.12
CA LEU A 168 5.25 23.54 7.13
C LEU A 168 4.75 22.11 7.42
N ASP A 169 3.43 21.88 7.40
CA ASP A 169 2.90 20.52 7.52
C ASP A 169 3.36 19.64 6.35
N VAL A 170 3.31 20.14 5.12
CA VAL A 170 3.77 19.40 3.92
C VAL A 170 5.25 19.05 4.01
N GLU A 171 6.08 20.00 4.43
CA GLU A 171 7.52 19.81 4.65
C GLU A 171 7.82 18.78 5.75
N ILE A 172 7.05 18.80 6.85
CA ILE A 172 7.14 17.78 7.91
C ILE A 172 6.77 16.39 7.35
N LEU A 173 5.71 16.30 6.54
CA LEU A 173 5.29 15.04 5.95
C LEU A 173 6.34 14.48 4.99
N GLN A 174 6.96 15.32 4.16
CA GLN A 174 8.05 14.91 3.27
C GLN A 174 9.24 14.40 4.07
N ALA A 175 9.66 15.10 5.12
CA ALA A 175 10.75 14.64 6.00
C ALA A 175 10.44 13.27 6.63
N LEU A 176 9.20 13.03 7.05
CA LEU A 176 8.78 11.74 7.62
C LEU A 176 8.61 10.63 6.58
N VAL A 177 8.43 10.98 5.30
CA VAL A 177 8.43 10.00 4.20
C VAL A 177 9.85 9.53 3.93
N GLU A 178 10.81 10.45 3.94
CA GLU A 178 12.24 10.15 3.79
C GLU A 178 12.79 9.36 4.98
N ASP A 179 12.48 9.80 6.21
CA ASP A 179 12.85 9.12 7.45
C ASP A 179 11.76 9.29 8.52
N GLY A 180 10.89 8.28 8.64
CA GLY A 180 9.80 8.27 9.62
C GLY A 180 10.27 8.26 11.08
N ARG A 181 11.56 7.99 11.36
CA ARG A 181 12.16 8.07 12.70
C ARG A 181 12.92 9.37 12.93
N GLN A 182 12.89 10.31 11.99
CA GLN A 182 13.54 11.59 12.16
C GLN A 182 12.98 12.32 13.38
N SER A 183 13.87 12.74 14.28
CA SER A 183 13.45 13.42 15.49
C SER A 183 12.80 14.77 15.18
N SER A 184 11.75 15.14 15.92
CA SER A 184 11.11 16.46 15.80
C SER A 184 12.12 17.61 15.95
N ARG A 185 13.20 17.40 16.73
CA ARG A 185 14.29 18.36 16.88
C ARG A 185 15.07 18.59 15.58
N ASN A 186 15.35 17.54 14.82
CA ASN A 186 16.07 17.65 13.55
C ASN A 186 15.20 18.34 12.50
N ILE A 187 13.93 17.94 12.40
CA ILE A 187 12.95 18.59 11.51
C ILE A 187 12.81 20.07 11.88
N ALA A 188 12.66 20.39 13.17
CA ALA A 188 12.52 21.77 13.64
C ALA A 188 13.72 22.66 13.28
N ARG A 189 14.94 22.11 13.34
CA ARG A 189 16.16 22.82 12.92
C ARG A 189 16.18 23.10 11.41
N ALA A 190 15.74 22.14 10.60
CA ALA A 190 15.73 22.30 9.14
C ALA A 190 14.79 23.45 8.71
N PHE A 191 13.66 23.62 9.40
CA PHE A 191 12.64 24.62 9.06
C PHE A 191 12.64 25.86 9.97
N ASN A 192 13.65 26.01 10.84
CA ASN A 192 13.79 27.14 11.77
C ASN A 192 12.54 27.39 12.66
N VAL A 193 11.99 26.32 13.23
CA VAL A 193 10.85 26.37 14.17
C VAL A 193 11.18 25.69 15.49
N SER A 194 10.26 25.73 16.47
CA SER A 194 10.45 25.02 17.73
C SER A 194 10.17 23.52 17.59
N GLU A 195 10.86 22.68 18.37
CA GLU A 195 10.57 21.23 18.44
C GLU A 195 9.11 20.97 18.86
N GLY A 196 8.58 21.78 19.78
CA GLY A 196 7.19 21.69 20.23
C GLY A 196 6.19 21.93 19.10
N THR A 197 6.49 22.86 18.19
CA THR A 197 5.68 23.14 17.00
C THR A 197 5.59 21.92 16.09
N VAL A 198 6.74 21.32 15.74
CA VAL A 198 6.77 20.11 14.90
C VAL A 198 6.04 18.96 15.57
N ARG A 199 6.28 18.72 16.86
CA ARG A 199 5.63 17.64 17.60
C ARG A 199 4.10 17.80 17.64
N ALA A 200 3.62 19.03 17.86
CA ALA A 200 2.19 19.33 17.84
C ALA A 200 1.56 19.06 16.47
N ARG A 201 2.24 19.44 15.38
CA ARG A 201 1.78 19.19 14.00
C ARG A 201 1.73 17.70 13.65
N ILE A 202 2.78 16.94 13.94
CA ILE A 202 2.80 15.48 13.74
C ILE A 202 1.66 14.82 14.54
N THR A 203 1.49 15.22 15.80
CA THR A 203 0.42 14.68 16.66
C THR A 203 -0.95 14.97 16.06
N ARG A 204 -1.19 16.20 15.61
CA ARG A 204 -2.44 16.61 14.96
C ARG A 204 -2.72 15.79 13.71
N MET A 205 -1.78 15.70 12.77
CA MET A 205 -1.95 14.93 11.52
C MET A 205 -2.12 13.43 11.77
N THR A 206 -1.54 12.91 12.85
CA THR A 206 -1.75 11.51 13.26
C THR A 206 -3.14 11.30 13.86
N GLN A 207 -3.57 12.19 14.76
CA GLN A 207 -4.87 12.11 15.44
C GLN A 207 -6.05 12.32 14.51
N THR A 208 -5.87 13.13 13.46
CA THR A 208 -6.88 13.29 12.41
C THR A 208 -6.95 12.11 11.44
N GLY A 209 -6.00 11.17 11.53
CA GLY A 209 -5.93 10.00 10.66
C GLY A 209 -5.29 10.26 9.30
N LEU A 210 -4.80 11.47 9.01
CA LEU A 210 -4.15 11.78 7.73
C LEU A 210 -2.90 10.93 7.52
N MET A 211 -2.08 10.74 8.56
CA MET A 211 -0.83 10.01 8.44
C MET A 211 -0.56 9.08 9.62
N ARG A 212 0.26 8.05 9.38
CA ARG A 212 0.90 7.22 10.40
C ARG A 212 2.33 6.95 9.98
N VAL A 213 3.25 6.87 10.94
CA VAL A 213 4.58 6.31 10.67
C VAL A 213 4.50 4.81 10.88
N GLU A 214 4.82 4.06 9.82
CA GLU A 214 4.84 2.59 9.84
C GLU A 214 6.27 2.10 9.65
N ALA A 215 6.61 1.01 10.33
CA ALA A 215 7.74 0.18 9.93
C ALA A 215 7.27 -0.68 8.76
N MET A 216 7.96 -0.60 7.62
CA MET A 216 7.63 -1.36 6.43
C MET A 216 8.83 -2.14 5.93
N VAL A 217 8.57 -3.26 5.28
CA VAL A 217 9.56 -4.25 4.87
C VAL A 217 9.43 -4.62 3.41
N GLU A 218 10.56 -4.92 2.79
CA GLU A 218 10.58 -5.51 1.46
C GLU A 218 10.06 -6.96 1.56
N PRO A 219 8.95 -7.30 0.88
CA PRO A 219 8.22 -8.55 1.13
C PRO A 219 9.01 -9.81 0.74
N VAL A 220 9.89 -9.75 -0.26
CA VAL A 220 10.70 -10.90 -0.67
C VAL A 220 11.80 -11.18 0.35
N ALA A 221 12.46 -10.14 0.85
CA ALA A 221 13.55 -10.23 1.81
C ALA A 221 13.11 -10.86 3.14
N LEU A 222 11.86 -10.62 3.57
CA LEU A 222 11.29 -11.24 4.78
C LEU A 222 10.67 -12.62 4.51
N GLY A 223 10.66 -13.11 3.26
CA GLY A 223 9.95 -14.33 2.88
C GLY A 223 8.44 -14.22 3.04
N MET A 224 7.88 -12.99 3.10
CA MET A 224 6.45 -12.76 3.16
C MET A 224 5.76 -13.10 1.83
N ALA A 225 6.48 -12.90 0.73
CA ALA A 225 5.96 -13.17 -0.61
C ALA A 225 7.09 -13.65 -1.53
N GLY A 226 6.90 -14.79 -2.20
CA GLY A 226 7.61 -15.09 -3.44
C GLY A 226 6.80 -14.72 -4.68
N VAL A 227 5.49 -14.54 -4.53
CA VAL A 227 4.59 -14.04 -5.58
C VAL A 227 3.55 -13.08 -5.03
N ILE A 228 3.13 -12.13 -5.87
CA ILE A 228 2.03 -11.21 -5.61
C ILE A 228 1.04 -11.33 -6.77
N ALA A 229 -0.25 -11.35 -6.48
CA ALA A 229 -1.29 -11.38 -7.50
C ALA A 229 -2.45 -10.45 -7.16
N SER A 230 -3.04 -9.91 -8.22
CA SER A 230 -4.35 -9.28 -8.19
C SER A 230 -5.41 -10.35 -8.39
N VAL A 231 -6.40 -10.46 -7.49
CA VAL A 231 -7.52 -11.39 -7.62
C VAL A 231 -8.83 -10.61 -7.69
N SER A 232 -9.44 -10.66 -8.85
CA SER A 232 -10.78 -10.12 -9.10
C SER A 232 -11.80 -11.14 -8.62
N VAL A 233 -12.82 -10.72 -7.87
CA VAL A 233 -13.84 -11.63 -7.32
C VAL A 233 -15.23 -11.16 -7.77
N SER A 234 -16.00 -12.10 -8.32
CA SER A 234 -17.45 -11.95 -8.50
C SER A 234 -18.14 -12.57 -7.29
N ALA A 235 -19.06 -11.84 -6.68
CA ALA A 235 -19.70 -12.28 -5.44
C ALA A 235 -21.13 -11.73 -5.29
N ASP A 236 -21.90 -12.37 -4.42
CA ASP A 236 -23.21 -11.88 -4.00
C ASP A 236 -23.05 -10.51 -3.31
N ARG A 237 -23.59 -9.48 -3.96
CA ARG A 237 -23.54 -8.09 -3.48
C ARG A 237 -24.13 -7.89 -2.09
N SER A 238 -25.12 -8.71 -1.70
CA SER A 238 -25.73 -8.66 -0.38
C SER A 238 -24.79 -9.16 0.74
N ARG A 239 -23.75 -9.92 0.38
CA ARG A 239 -22.79 -10.55 1.29
C ARG A 239 -21.41 -9.90 1.29
N LEU A 240 -21.16 -8.91 0.43
CA LEU A 240 -19.83 -8.30 0.26
C LEU A 240 -19.20 -7.83 1.57
N GLU A 241 -19.98 -7.24 2.46
CA GLU A 241 -19.45 -6.79 3.74
C GLU A 241 -18.95 -7.95 4.61
N THR A 242 -19.69 -9.06 4.64
CA THR A 242 -19.28 -10.29 5.35
C THR A 242 -18.06 -10.92 4.70
N ILE A 243 -18.06 -11.03 3.37
CA ILE A 243 -16.95 -11.60 2.60
C ILE A 243 -15.66 -10.79 2.84
N VAL A 244 -15.73 -9.46 2.73
CA VAL A 244 -14.57 -8.59 2.98
C VAL A 244 -14.07 -8.74 4.41
N LYS A 245 -14.96 -8.76 5.41
CA LYS A 245 -14.58 -8.93 6.82
C LYS A 245 -13.85 -10.24 7.08
N GLU A 246 -14.27 -11.33 6.45
CA GLU A 246 -13.59 -12.62 6.55
C GLU A 246 -12.22 -12.56 5.86
N LEU A 247 -12.20 -12.15 4.60
CA LEU A 247 -10.99 -12.15 3.76
C LEU A 247 -9.87 -11.25 4.31
N VAL A 248 -10.18 -10.04 4.81
CA VAL A 248 -9.15 -9.11 5.30
C VAL A 248 -8.46 -9.56 6.59
N THR A 249 -8.98 -10.60 7.26
CA THR A 249 -8.30 -11.23 8.41
C THR A 249 -7.19 -12.18 7.99
N LEU A 250 -7.20 -12.61 6.72
CA LEU A 250 -6.23 -13.57 6.21
C LEU A 250 -4.89 -12.87 5.94
N PRO A 251 -3.76 -13.46 6.38
CA PRO A 251 -2.44 -12.83 6.24
C PRO A 251 -2.00 -12.66 4.79
N ASN A 252 -2.47 -13.52 3.89
CA ASN A 252 -2.21 -13.47 2.45
C ASN A 252 -2.90 -12.28 1.77
N ILE A 253 -3.96 -11.69 2.35
CA ILE A 253 -4.74 -10.61 1.72
C ILE A 253 -4.24 -9.25 2.20
N VAL A 254 -3.38 -8.62 1.42
CA VAL A 254 -2.73 -7.35 1.80
C VAL A 254 -3.56 -6.12 1.44
N PHE A 255 -4.45 -6.23 0.47
CA PHE A 255 -5.37 -5.17 0.06
C PHE A 255 -6.68 -5.79 -0.40
N ALA A 256 -7.79 -5.12 -0.08
CA ALA A 256 -9.11 -5.45 -0.61
C ALA A 256 -9.85 -4.17 -0.97
N ALA A 257 -10.50 -4.14 -2.12
CA ALA A 257 -11.38 -3.07 -2.54
C ALA A 257 -12.75 -3.63 -2.89
N ARG A 258 -13.80 -2.93 -2.46
CA ARG A 258 -15.17 -3.13 -2.95
C ARG A 258 -15.35 -2.29 -4.20
N CYS A 259 -15.79 -2.90 -5.28
CA CYS A 259 -15.77 -2.28 -6.60
C CYS A 259 -17.17 -2.08 -7.18
N LEU A 260 -17.31 -1.00 -7.95
CA LEU A 260 -18.37 -0.81 -8.93
C LEU A 260 -17.75 -0.97 -10.32
N GLY A 261 -18.24 -1.95 -11.09
CA GLY A 261 -17.74 -2.21 -12.43
C GLY A 261 -17.84 -3.67 -12.83
N ASN A 262 -16.72 -4.21 -13.30
CA ASN A 262 -16.56 -5.55 -13.85
C ASN A 262 -16.35 -6.63 -12.77
N CYS A 263 -15.93 -6.25 -11.56
CA CYS A 263 -15.84 -7.14 -10.39
C CYS A 263 -16.50 -6.53 -9.17
N ASP A 264 -16.91 -7.37 -8.21
CA ASP A 264 -17.51 -6.90 -6.95
C ASP A 264 -16.44 -6.64 -5.88
N LEU A 265 -15.36 -7.45 -5.87
CA LEU A 265 -14.16 -7.20 -5.06
C LEU A 265 -12.89 -7.31 -5.89
N GLN A 266 -11.89 -6.53 -5.51
CA GLN A 266 -10.53 -6.63 -6.00
C GLN A 266 -9.58 -6.85 -4.81
N LEU A 267 -8.83 -7.95 -4.84
CA LEU A 267 -7.88 -8.31 -3.79
C LEU A 267 -6.44 -8.20 -4.32
N THR A 268 -5.50 -7.87 -3.43
CA THR A 268 -4.08 -8.14 -3.65
C THR A 268 -3.67 -9.24 -2.68
N VAL A 269 -3.16 -10.32 -3.22
CA VAL A 269 -2.79 -11.54 -2.50
C VAL A 269 -1.28 -11.75 -2.59
N ILE A 270 -0.66 -12.08 -1.47
CA ILE A 270 0.73 -12.52 -1.39
C ILE A 270 0.78 -14.02 -1.03
N ALA A 271 1.76 -14.72 -1.57
CA ALA A 271 2.04 -16.13 -1.24
C ALA A 271 3.54 -16.43 -1.42
N ALA A 272 4.03 -17.51 -0.80
CA ALA A 272 5.42 -17.92 -0.91
C ALA A 272 5.80 -18.38 -2.33
N ASP A 273 4.85 -18.99 -3.06
CA ASP A 273 5.07 -19.47 -4.42
C ASP A 273 3.75 -19.59 -5.22
N PRO A 274 3.81 -19.85 -6.54
CA PRO A 274 2.60 -20.01 -7.36
C PRO A 274 1.67 -21.15 -6.93
N ARG A 275 2.17 -22.22 -6.29
CA ARG A 275 1.34 -23.33 -5.82
C ARG A 275 0.51 -22.90 -4.62
N GLU A 276 1.14 -22.28 -3.62
CA GLU A 276 0.41 -21.72 -2.47
C GLU A 276 -0.64 -20.70 -2.94
N LEU A 277 -0.31 -19.84 -3.91
CA LEU A 277 -1.26 -18.89 -4.46
C LEU A 277 -2.49 -19.58 -5.06
N MET A 278 -2.28 -20.61 -5.89
CA MET A 278 -3.39 -21.37 -6.49
C MET A 278 -4.25 -22.06 -5.43
N ASP A 279 -3.62 -22.71 -4.46
CA ASP A 279 -4.32 -23.40 -3.38
C ASP A 279 -5.12 -22.41 -2.52
N PHE A 280 -4.53 -21.26 -2.17
CA PHE A 280 -5.19 -20.21 -1.41
C PHE A 280 -6.40 -19.62 -2.15
N VAL A 281 -6.25 -19.26 -3.44
CA VAL A 281 -7.36 -18.70 -4.21
C VAL A 281 -8.46 -19.75 -4.44
N GLY A 282 -8.09 -20.96 -4.85
CA GLY A 282 -9.04 -22.02 -5.20
C GLY A 282 -9.73 -22.69 -4.01
N SER A 283 -9.06 -22.77 -2.86
CA SER A 283 -9.59 -23.50 -1.69
C SER A 283 -10.04 -22.58 -0.56
N THR A 284 -9.47 -21.39 -0.44
CA THR A 284 -9.83 -20.43 0.63
C THR A 284 -10.71 -19.32 0.09
N VAL A 285 -10.29 -18.60 -0.95
CA VAL A 285 -11.08 -17.47 -1.46
C VAL A 285 -12.38 -17.93 -2.13
N GLN A 286 -12.31 -18.96 -2.99
CA GLN A 286 -13.50 -19.49 -3.67
C GLN A 286 -14.47 -20.23 -2.75
N SER A 287 -14.05 -20.68 -1.56
CA SER A 287 -14.93 -21.40 -0.63
C SER A 287 -15.73 -20.46 0.29
N VAL A 288 -15.42 -19.17 0.31
CA VAL A 288 -16.19 -18.18 1.07
C VAL A 288 -17.62 -18.09 0.51
N ASP A 289 -18.60 -18.24 1.39
CA ASP A 289 -20.02 -18.21 1.03
C ASP A 289 -20.41 -16.88 0.34
N GLY A 290 -20.94 -16.99 -0.88
CA GLY A 290 -21.29 -15.87 -1.74
C GLY A 290 -20.23 -15.52 -2.78
N VAL A 291 -19.03 -16.11 -2.77
CA VAL A 291 -18.07 -15.99 -3.88
C VAL A 291 -18.47 -16.93 -5.02
N SER A 292 -18.61 -16.39 -6.23
CA SER A 292 -19.05 -17.17 -7.40
C SER A 292 -17.96 -17.41 -8.44
N ALA A 293 -16.98 -16.51 -8.55
CA ALA A 293 -15.87 -16.65 -9.48
C ALA A 293 -14.68 -15.79 -9.05
N THR A 294 -13.48 -16.21 -9.48
CA THR A 294 -12.25 -15.45 -9.30
C THR A 294 -11.45 -15.39 -10.61
N ASP A 295 -10.81 -14.25 -10.89
CA ASP A 295 -9.82 -14.09 -11.96
C ASP A 295 -8.50 -13.60 -11.36
N THR A 296 -7.41 -14.32 -11.63
CA THR A 296 -6.11 -14.09 -11.00
C THR A 296 -5.11 -13.56 -12.01
N LEU A 297 -4.50 -12.42 -11.68
CA LEU A 297 -3.46 -11.74 -12.44
C LEU A 297 -2.17 -11.74 -11.63
N LEU A 298 -1.21 -12.58 -12.00
CA LEU A 298 0.08 -12.69 -11.34
C LEU A 298 0.98 -11.51 -11.70
N PHE A 299 1.57 -10.83 -10.73
CA PHE A 299 2.50 -9.72 -10.99
C PHE A 299 3.82 -10.28 -11.53
N VAL A 300 4.28 -9.74 -12.67
CA VAL A 300 5.54 -10.19 -13.29
C VAL A 300 6.58 -9.08 -13.37
N ASP A 301 6.15 -7.83 -13.54
CA ASP A 301 7.06 -6.69 -13.62
C ASP A 301 6.36 -5.44 -13.08
N VAL A 302 6.77 -5.00 -11.89
CA VAL A 302 6.22 -3.82 -11.22
C VAL A 302 6.96 -2.59 -11.73
N VAL A 303 6.25 -1.70 -12.42
CA VAL A 303 6.84 -0.50 -13.05
C VAL A 303 6.79 0.67 -12.08
N ARG A 304 5.64 0.87 -11.44
CA ARG A 304 5.42 1.85 -10.38
C ARG A 304 4.65 1.22 -9.24
N PHE A 305 5.03 1.55 -8.02
CA PHE A 305 4.23 1.28 -6.83
C PHE A 305 4.54 2.33 -5.76
N SER A 306 3.51 3.06 -5.36
CA SER A 306 3.53 3.99 -4.24
C SER A 306 3.21 3.23 -2.95
N PRO A 307 4.13 3.16 -1.97
CA PRO A 307 3.85 2.50 -0.71
C PRO A 307 3.18 3.43 0.32
N TYR A 308 2.90 4.69 -0.04
CA TYR A 308 2.50 5.70 0.94
C TYR A 308 0.99 5.92 1.01
N MET A 309 0.25 5.83 -0.10
CA MET A 309 -1.20 6.09 -0.12
C MET A 309 -1.99 4.82 0.24
N LYS A 310 -2.52 4.75 1.46
CA LYS A 310 -3.23 3.57 2.00
C LYS A 310 -4.43 4.02 2.82
N ARG A 311 -5.50 3.21 2.93
CA ARG A 311 -6.53 3.52 3.93
C ARG A 311 -6.00 3.18 5.33
N LEU A 312 -6.03 4.15 6.24
CA LEU A 312 -5.48 4.04 7.60
C LEU A 312 -6.52 3.81 8.69
N ASN A 313 -7.81 3.79 8.35
CA ASN A 313 -8.85 3.42 9.31
C ASN A 313 -8.68 1.95 9.72
N ASP A 314 -8.43 1.72 11.01
CA ASP A 314 -8.44 0.38 11.57
C ASP A 314 -9.87 -0.15 11.61
N TYR A 315 -10.09 -1.34 11.06
CA TYR A 315 -11.32 -2.10 11.27
C TYR A 315 -11.30 -2.67 12.70
N ASN A 316 -11.71 -1.84 13.67
CA ASN A 316 -12.28 -2.10 15.01
C ASN A 316 -11.92 -0.95 15.96
N GLU A 317 -12.83 -0.01 16.22
CA GLU A 317 -13.32 0.18 17.61
C GLU A 317 -14.72 0.82 17.73
N LYS A 318 -15.41 1.20 16.64
CA LYS A 318 -16.70 1.95 16.75
C LYS A 318 -17.92 1.38 16.04
N SER A 319 -17.82 0.22 15.38
CA SER A 319 -18.95 -0.36 14.62
C SER A 319 -19.68 -1.49 15.34
N ALA A 320 -19.29 -1.82 16.58
CA ALA A 320 -19.95 -2.84 17.41
C ALA A 320 -20.93 -2.24 18.45
N THR A 321 -21.25 -0.94 18.35
CA THR A 321 -22.28 -0.33 19.21
C THR A 321 -23.09 0.68 18.44
N ARG A 322 -24.08 0.18 17.72
CA ARG A 322 -25.38 0.83 17.51
C ARG A 322 -26.39 -0.19 17.05
#